data_AF-A0AAD7FU67-F1
#
_entry.id   AF-A0AAD7FU67-F1
#
_cell.length_a   1.000
_cell.length_b   1.000
_cell.length_c   1.000
_cell.angle_alpha   90.00
_cell.angle_beta   90.00
_cell.angle_gamma   90.00
#
_symmetry.space_group_name_H-M   'P 1'
#
loop_
_entity.id
_entity.type
_entity.pdbx_description
1 polymer ?
#
loop_
_entity_poly.entity_id
_entity_poly.type
_entity_poly.pdbx_seq_one_letter_code
_entity_poly.pdbx_strand_id
1 'polypeptide(L)'
;MAWAMAHNGDTLTITAWQALGLLSDIEARKSKVLVIGLCRTQSTVPRMYYTLKDVCTVAVSELKPIFSTRTPTHSPYRILKDEEKKSREDGHIGAMMVICMELLEDDERDLLTALGQISTANYQPLRVFEVTRTMVARLGQLQESQWKACLANVLRGGLYFPTFRTS
;
A
#
# COMPACT_ATOMS: atom_id res chain seq x y z
N MET A 1 4.93 2.57 13.51
CA MET A 1 4.40 2.39 12.15
C MET A 1 3.02 2.99 11.90
N ALA A 2 1.95 2.58 12.61
CA ALA A 2 0.57 3.05 12.36
C ALA A 2 0.41 4.59 12.30
N TRP A 3 1.08 5.32 13.21
CA TRP A 3 1.00 6.78 13.27
C TRP A 3 1.64 7.50 12.07
N ALA A 4 2.74 6.97 11.52
CA ALA A 4 3.38 7.56 10.33
C ALA A 4 2.51 7.38 9.08
N MET A 5 1.81 6.25 8.98
CA MET A 5 0.95 5.93 7.83
C MET A 5 -0.36 6.71 7.86
N ALA A 6 -0.86 7.11 9.03
CA ALA A 6 -2.01 8.00 9.17
C ALA A 6 -1.82 9.34 8.44
N HIS A 7 -0.58 9.82 8.32
CA HIS A 7 -0.26 11.06 7.60
C HIS A 7 -0.08 10.87 6.08
N ASN A 8 -0.02 9.63 5.60
CA ASN A 8 0.26 9.30 4.20
C ASN A 8 -0.92 8.62 3.49
N GLY A 9 -2.13 8.65 4.08
CA GLY A 9 -3.32 7.96 3.55
C GLY A 9 -3.62 8.25 2.08
N ASP A 10 -3.59 9.52 1.67
CA ASP A 10 -3.82 9.92 0.27
C ASP A 10 -2.73 9.37 -0.67
N THR A 11 -1.47 9.38 -0.21
CA THR A 11 -0.34 8.87 -0.98
C THR A 11 -0.44 7.36 -1.19
N LEU A 12 -0.78 6.62 -0.12
CA LEU A 12 -0.97 5.17 -0.24
C LEU A 12 -2.16 4.85 -1.13
N THR A 13 -3.24 5.64 -1.04
CA THR A 13 -4.40 5.48 -1.88
C THR A 13 -4.01 5.66 -3.35
N ILE A 14 -3.42 6.80 -3.73
CA ILE A 14 -2.98 7.07 -5.10
C ILE A 14 -1.99 5.99 -5.59
N THR A 15 -1.05 5.60 -4.75
CA THR A 15 -0.06 4.57 -5.09
C THR A 15 -0.71 3.22 -5.33
N ALA A 16 -1.67 2.82 -4.49
CA ALA A 16 -2.38 1.56 -4.66
C ALA A 16 -3.30 1.57 -5.90
N TRP A 17 -3.92 2.71 -6.23
CA TRP A 17 -4.63 2.86 -7.50
C TRP A 17 -3.72 2.60 -8.71
N GLN A 18 -2.51 3.17 -8.70
CA GLN A 18 -1.52 2.99 -9.75
C GLN A 18 -0.99 1.56 -9.80
N ALA A 19 -0.54 1.02 -8.66
CA ALA A 19 0.11 -0.28 -8.57
C ALA A 19 -0.85 -1.43 -8.92
N LEU A 20 -2.11 -1.35 -8.49
CA LEU A 20 -3.09 -2.40 -8.76
C LEU A 20 -3.78 -2.23 -10.13
N GLY A 21 -3.52 -1.14 -10.85
CA GLY A 21 -4.12 -0.87 -12.17
C GLY A 21 -5.62 -0.56 -12.11
N LEU A 22 -6.09 0.06 -11.04
CA LEU A 22 -7.53 0.21 -10.75
C LEU A 22 -8.27 1.15 -11.70
N LEU A 23 -7.55 1.99 -12.47
CA LEU A 23 -8.14 2.80 -13.51
C LEU A 23 -8.73 1.94 -14.64
N SER A 24 -8.04 0.85 -14.98
CA SER A 24 -8.41 -0.07 -16.07
C SER A 24 -9.25 -1.24 -15.58
N ASP A 25 -8.90 -1.79 -14.41
CA ASP A 25 -9.60 -2.92 -13.80
C ASP A 25 -9.81 -2.64 -12.31
N ILE A 26 -11.00 -2.13 -11.99
CA ILE A 26 -11.38 -1.85 -10.61
C ILE A 26 -11.44 -3.14 -9.77
N GLU A 27 -11.75 -4.30 -10.38
CA GLU A 27 -11.90 -5.58 -9.68
C GLU A 27 -10.57 -6.14 -9.18
N ALA A 28 -9.43 -5.67 -9.69
CA ALA A 28 -8.11 -5.99 -9.16
C ALA A 28 -7.97 -5.68 -7.65
N ARG A 29 -8.77 -4.75 -7.11
CA ARG A 29 -8.82 -4.45 -5.65
C ARG A 29 -9.17 -5.66 -4.77
N LYS A 30 -9.86 -6.66 -5.34
CA LYS A 30 -10.30 -7.87 -4.62
C LYS A 30 -9.31 -9.02 -4.73
N SER A 31 -8.46 -9.01 -5.76
CA SER A 31 -7.57 -10.12 -6.10
C SER A 31 -6.10 -9.83 -5.86
N LYS A 32 -5.73 -8.55 -5.64
CA LYS A 32 -4.35 -8.12 -5.40
C LYS A 32 -4.27 -7.19 -4.18
N VAL A 33 -3.12 -7.19 -3.53
CA VAL A 33 -2.79 -6.24 -2.45
C VAL A 33 -1.47 -5.55 -2.76
N LEU A 34 -1.29 -4.34 -2.23
CA LEU A 34 -0.02 -3.64 -2.28
C LEU A 34 0.78 -3.97 -1.02
N VAL A 35 2.02 -4.44 -1.18
CA VAL A 35 2.93 -4.76 -0.09
C VAL A 35 4.10 -3.80 -0.12
N ILE A 36 4.37 -3.13 0.99
CA ILE A 36 5.38 -2.08 1.12
C ILE A 36 6.36 -2.45 2.24
N GLY A 37 7.64 -2.62 1.89
CA GLY A 37 8.74 -2.73 2.84
C GLY A 37 9.31 -1.36 3.16
N LEU A 38 9.44 -1.06 4.46
CA LEU A 38 9.88 0.24 4.96
C LEU A 38 11.08 0.05 5.89
N CYS A 39 12.10 0.90 5.78
CA CYS A 39 13.17 0.98 6.76
C CYS A 39 12.98 2.19 7.67
N ARG A 40 13.16 1.99 8.97
CA ARG A 40 13.10 3.07 9.96
C ARG A 40 14.29 4.01 9.78
N THR A 41 14.04 5.31 9.79
CA THR A 41 15.10 6.33 9.78
C THR A 41 15.37 6.87 11.19
N GLN A 42 16.43 7.66 11.34
CA GLN A 42 16.72 8.42 12.56
C GLN A 42 15.91 9.74 12.66
N SER A 43 15.06 10.04 11.69
CA SER A 43 14.30 11.29 11.67
C SER A 43 13.29 11.36 12.80
N THR A 44 13.16 12.52 13.43
CA THR A 44 12.08 12.84 14.38
C THR A 44 10.84 13.43 13.69
N VAL A 45 10.93 13.70 12.37
CA VAL A 45 9.80 14.23 11.59
C VAL A 45 8.89 13.08 11.16
N PRO A 46 7.58 13.10 11.51
CA PRO A 46 6.68 11.97 11.29
C PRO A 46 6.60 11.48 9.84
N ARG A 47 6.63 12.40 8.88
CA ARG A 47 6.58 12.11 7.44
C ARG A 47 7.85 11.43 6.91
N MET A 48 8.96 11.55 7.63
CA MET A 48 10.27 11.04 7.23
C MET A 48 10.75 9.89 8.13
N TYR A 49 9.87 9.34 8.96
CA TYR A 49 10.17 8.21 9.85
C TYR A 49 10.60 6.94 9.12
N TYR A 50 10.26 6.83 7.83
CA TYR A 50 10.47 5.64 7.04
C TYR A 50 10.97 5.99 5.65
N THR A 51 11.88 5.18 5.12
CA THR A 51 12.24 5.16 3.70
C THR A 51 11.69 3.91 3.04
N LEU A 52 11.38 4.02 1.75
CA LEU A 52 10.99 2.85 0.95
C LEU A 52 12.19 1.92 0.80
N LYS A 53 12.03 0.64 1.17
CA LYS A 53 12.97 -0.43 0.83
C LYS A 53 12.57 -1.10 -0.47
N ASP A 54 11.34 -1.59 -0.52
CA ASP A 54 10.76 -2.16 -1.74
C ASP A 54 9.23 -2.07 -1.68
N VAL A 55 8.59 -2.28 -2.83
CA VAL A 55 7.13 -2.35 -2.96
C VAL A 55 6.75 -3.26 -4.13
N CYS A 56 5.79 -4.15 -3.88
CA CYS A 56 5.27 -5.05 -4.90
C CYS A 56 3.76 -5.24 -4.75
N THR A 57 3.12 -5.76 -5.81
CA THR A 57 1.74 -6.23 -5.75
C THR A 57 1.75 -7.75 -5.63
N VAL A 58 0.96 -8.28 -4.69
CA VAL A 58 0.86 -9.72 -4.47
C VAL A 58 -0.56 -10.18 -4.70
N ALA A 59 -0.76 -11.32 -5.35
CA ALA A 59 -2.10 -11.87 -5.48
C ALA A 59 -2.58 -12.35 -4.11
N VAL A 60 -3.84 -12.06 -3.81
CA VAL A 60 -4.49 -12.47 -2.57
C VAL A 60 -4.31 -13.98 -2.34
N SER A 61 -4.46 -14.81 -3.39
CA SER A 61 -4.23 -16.27 -3.31
C SER A 61 -2.87 -16.67 -2.73
N GLU A 62 -1.80 -15.93 -3.03
CA GLU A 62 -0.44 -16.21 -2.54
C GLU A 62 -0.29 -15.91 -1.05
N LEU A 63 -1.16 -15.07 -0.50
CA LEU A 63 -1.16 -14.70 0.91
C LEU A 63 -1.96 -15.66 1.78
N LYS A 64 -2.80 -16.52 1.19
CA LYS A 64 -3.55 -17.55 1.94
C LYS A 64 -2.65 -18.38 2.86
N PRO A 65 -1.54 -19.00 2.39
CA PRO A 65 -0.66 -19.79 3.25
C PRO A 65 0.00 -18.96 4.35
N ILE A 66 0.36 -17.70 4.07
CA ILE A 66 0.99 -16.79 5.03
C ILE A 66 0.02 -16.38 6.14
N PHE A 67 -1.27 -16.21 5.81
CA PHE A 67 -2.28 -15.76 6.76
C PHE A 67 -3.00 -16.90 7.46
N SER A 68 -3.00 -18.12 6.92
CA SER A 68 -3.56 -19.30 7.60
C SER A 68 -2.83 -19.67 8.88
N THR A 69 -1.57 -19.27 9.01
CA THR A 69 -0.76 -19.47 10.24
C THR A 69 -0.96 -18.37 11.28
N ARG A 70 -1.63 -17.27 10.92
CA ARG A 70 -1.90 -16.12 11.81
C ARG A 70 -3.29 -16.26 12.44
N THR A 71 -3.49 -15.65 13.61
CA THR A 71 -4.77 -15.73 14.31
C THR A 71 -5.92 -15.18 13.44
N PRO A 72 -7.11 -15.81 13.45
CA PRO A 72 -8.23 -15.45 12.56
C PRO A 72 -8.71 -13.99 12.67
N THR A 73 -8.43 -13.35 13.81
CA THR A 73 -8.81 -11.95 14.11
C THR A 73 -7.93 -10.93 13.39
N HIS A 74 -6.71 -11.29 13.00
CA HIS A 74 -5.79 -10.42 12.24
C HIS A 74 -5.67 -10.82 10.77
N SER A 75 -6.62 -11.60 10.26
CA SER A 75 -6.66 -12.00 8.86
C SER A 75 -6.98 -10.79 7.97
N PRO A 76 -6.08 -10.41 7.04
CA PRO A 76 -6.30 -9.27 6.14
C PRO A 76 -7.55 -9.45 5.26
N TYR A 77 -7.94 -10.69 4.98
CA TYR A 77 -9.20 -11.03 4.33
C TYR A 77 -10.43 -10.56 5.09
N ARG A 78 -10.41 -10.77 6.42
CA ARG A 78 -11.52 -10.37 7.27
C ARG A 78 -11.58 -8.86 7.39
N ILE A 79 -10.42 -8.20 7.54
CA ILE A 79 -10.31 -6.75 7.56
C ILE A 79 -10.87 -6.14 6.25
N LEU A 80 -10.48 -6.69 5.09
CA LEU A 80 -10.97 -6.21 3.81
C LEU A 80 -12.48 -6.43 3.65
N LYS A 81 -12.99 -7.62 4.00
CA LYS A 81 -14.42 -7.96 3.92
C LYS A 81 -15.27 -7.10 4.87
N ASP A 82 -14.78 -6.83 6.07
CA ASP A 82 -15.47 -5.99 7.05
C ASP A 82 -15.52 -4.54 6.56
N GLU A 83 -14.46 -4.03 5.91
CA GLU A 83 -14.46 -2.70 5.31
C GLU A 83 -15.35 -2.62 4.06
N GLU A 84 -15.36 -3.67 3.21
CA GLU A 84 -16.28 -3.77 2.07
C GLU A 84 -17.75 -3.79 2.50
N LYS A 85 -18.06 -4.42 3.63
CA LYS A 85 -19.42 -4.40 4.19
C LYS A 85 -19.81 -2.98 4.63
N LYS A 86 -18.89 -2.25 5.26
CA LYS A 86 -19.06 -0.84 5.62
C LYS A 86 -19.16 0.09 4.40
N SER A 87 -18.67 -0.34 3.22
CA SER A 87 -18.75 0.45 1.97
C SER A 87 -20.10 0.94 1.58
N ARG A 88 -21.10 0.08 1.74
CA ARG A 88 -22.41 0.32 1.16
C ARG A 88 -23.13 1.48 1.85
N GLU A 89 -22.72 1.83 3.07
CA GLU A 89 -23.31 2.89 3.88
C GLU A 89 -22.65 4.26 3.60
N ASP A 90 -21.37 4.27 3.20
CA ASP A 90 -20.53 5.48 3.09
C ASP A 90 -20.31 5.96 1.63
N GLY A 91 -20.94 5.33 0.62
CA GLY A 91 -20.85 5.75 -0.78
C GLY A 91 -19.50 5.47 -1.46
N HIS A 92 -18.67 4.58 -0.91
CA HIS A 92 -17.44 4.11 -1.58
C HIS A 92 -17.69 2.84 -2.41
N ILE A 93 -16.84 2.65 -3.43
CA ILE A 93 -17.00 1.61 -4.47
C ILE A 93 -16.36 0.27 -4.03
N GLY A 94 -15.62 0.31 -2.93
CA GLY A 94 -15.04 -0.86 -2.27
C GLY A 94 -13.84 -0.48 -1.42
N ALA A 95 -13.05 -1.48 -1.06
CA ALA A 95 -11.78 -1.30 -0.35
C ALA A 95 -10.67 -2.05 -1.08
N MET A 96 -9.43 -1.63 -0.83
CA MET A 96 -8.21 -2.32 -1.22
C MET A 96 -7.30 -2.46 -0.01
N MET A 97 -6.44 -3.48 0.01
CA MET A 97 -5.54 -3.71 1.13
C MET A 97 -4.13 -3.21 0.80
N VAL A 98 -3.56 -2.41 1.70
CA VAL A 98 -2.13 -2.10 1.74
C VAL A 98 -1.52 -2.77 2.97
N ILE A 99 -0.45 -3.51 2.77
CA ILE A 99 0.33 -4.16 3.81
C ILE A 99 1.65 -3.44 3.91
N CYS A 100 1.91 -2.82 5.04
CA CYS A 100 3.22 -2.23 5.31
C CYS A 100 3.96 -3.17 6.26
N MET A 101 5.27 -3.26 6.11
CA MET A 101 6.14 -3.95 7.07
C MET A 101 7.42 -3.14 7.30
N GLU A 102 7.89 -3.11 8.55
CA GLU A 102 9.17 -2.53 8.91
C GLU A 102 10.25 -3.61 8.74
N LEU A 103 11.27 -3.30 7.95
CA LEU A 103 12.41 -4.15 7.63
C LEU A 103 13.69 -3.53 8.17
N LEU A 104 14.64 -4.38 8.54
CA LEU A 104 15.99 -3.93 8.83
C LEU A 104 16.67 -3.46 7.53
N GLU A 105 17.61 -2.53 7.66
CA GLU A 105 18.31 -1.94 6.51
C GLU A 105 19.05 -3.01 5.70
N ASP A 106 19.62 -4.01 6.37
CA ASP A 106 20.35 -5.17 5.85
C ASP A 106 19.47 -6.40 5.56
N ASP A 107 18.14 -6.27 5.62
CA ASP A 107 17.23 -7.37 5.31
C ASP A 107 17.21 -7.70 3.80
N GLU A 108 17.89 -8.77 3.39
CA GLU A 108 17.98 -9.18 1.97
C GLU A 108 16.79 -10.05 1.51
N ARG A 109 15.81 -10.31 2.37
CA ARG A 109 14.63 -11.12 1.99
C ARG A 109 13.73 -10.34 1.04
N ASP A 110 13.13 -11.06 0.08
CA ASP A 110 12.04 -10.49 -0.70
C ASP A 110 10.81 -10.22 0.20
N LEU A 111 9.94 -9.31 -0.24
CA LEU A 111 8.79 -8.86 0.56
C LEU A 111 7.82 -9.99 0.92
N LEU A 112 7.66 -11.02 0.08
CA LEU A 112 6.73 -12.10 0.36
C LEU A 112 7.29 -13.03 1.44
N THR A 113 8.57 -13.38 1.33
CA THR A 113 9.30 -14.13 2.37
C THR A 113 9.32 -13.36 3.70
N ALA A 114 9.64 -12.06 3.67
CA ALA A 114 9.64 -11.21 4.86
C ALA A 114 8.24 -11.12 5.49
N LEU A 115 7.20 -10.94 4.68
CA LEU A 115 5.81 -10.92 5.13
C LEU A 115 5.42 -12.24 5.81
N GLY A 116 5.91 -13.38 5.32
CA GLY A 116 5.71 -14.69 5.95
C GLY A 116 6.24 -14.77 7.39
N GLN A 117 7.36 -14.10 7.65
CA GLN A 117 8.14 -14.27 8.88
C GLN A 117 7.91 -13.14 9.91
N ILE A 118 7.49 -11.95 9.48
CA ILE A 118 7.34 -10.78 10.35
C ILE A 118 5.97 -10.77 11.04
N SER A 119 5.96 -10.71 12.37
CA SER A 119 4.75 -10.66 13.20
C SER A 119 4.08 -9.28 13.26
N THR A 120 4.79 -8.21 12.88
CA THR A 120 4.38 -6.80 13.10
C THR A 120 3.86 -6.09 11.84
N ALA A 121 3.51 -6.84 10.80
CA ALA A 121 2.93 -6.26 9.58
C ALA A 121 1.65 -5.46 9.89
N ASN A 122 1.54 -4.27 9.29
CA ASN A 122 0.38 -3.40 9.45
C ASN A 122 -0.53 -3.54 8.24
N TYR A 123 -1.79 -3.90 8.49
CA TYR A 123 -2.80 -4.09 7.44
C TYR A 123 -3.73 -2.87 7.42
N GLN A 124 -3.75 -2.17 6.29
CA GLN A 124 -4.50 -0.93 6.12
C GLN A 124 -5.49 -1.11 4.98
N PRO A 125 -6.78 -1.31 5.29
CA PRO A 125 -7.81 -1.22 4.26
C PRO A 125 -7.94 0.26 3.86
N LEU A 126 -7.77 0.53 2.57
CA LEU A 126 -7.98 1.85 1.98
C LEU A 126 -9.30 1.84 1.21
N ARG A 127 -10.13 2.83 1.48
CA ARG A 127 -11.42 3.00 0.80
C ARG A 127 -11.20 3.50 -0.62
N VAL A 128 -11.99 2.97 -1.54
CA VAL A 128 -11.92 3.27 -2.97
C VAL A 128 -13.07 4.21 -3.31
N PHE A 129 -12.76 5.50 -3.51
CA PHE A 129 -13.74 6.53 -3.83
C PHE A 129 -13.69 6.96 -5.31
N GLU A 130 -14.85 7.36 -5.87
CA GLU A 130 -14.92 7.89 -7.24
C GLU A 130 -14.17 9.23 -7.39
N VAL A 131 -14.12 10.04 -6.32
CA VAL A 131 -13.31 11.27 -6.32
C VAL A 131 -11.84 10.96 -6.50
N THR A 132 -11.33 9.90 -5.84
CA THR A 132 -9.94 9.48 -6.00
C THR A 132 -9.70 8.93 -7.40
N ARG A 133 -10.65 8.17 -7.96
CA ARG A 133 -10.59 7.73 -9.35
C ARG A 133 -10.41 8.91 -10.30
N THR A 134 -11.22 9.95 -10.14
CA THR A 134 -11.17 11.15 -10.98
C THR A 134 -9.82 11.86 -10.86
N MET A 135 -9.27 11.96 -9.65
CA MET A 135 -7.94 12.56 -9.43
C MET A 135 -6.83 11.72 -10.07
N VAL A 136 -6.84 10.40 -9.86
CA VAL A 136 -5.81 9.50 -10.40
C VAL A 136 -5.92 9.39 -11.93
N ALA A 137 -7.13 9.42 -12.48
CA ALA A 137 -7.36 9.41 -13.92
C ALA A 137 -6.70 10.60 -14.64
N ARG A 138 -6.62 11.77 -13.99
CA ARG A 138 -5.91 12.94 -14.52
C ARG A 138 -4.39 12.75 -14.61
N LEU A 139 -3.83 11.88 -13.76
CA LEU A 139 -2.41 11.52 -13.82
C LEU A 139 -2.12 10.48 -14.91
N GLY A 140 -3.16 9.78 -15.39
CA GLY A 140 -3.01 8.60 -16.23
C GLY A 140 -2.45 7.40 -15.47
N GLN A 141 -2.33 6.27 -16.16
CA GLN A 141 -1.65 5.09 -15.63
C GLN A 141 -0.13 5.30 -15.74
N LEU A 142 0.55 5.37 -14.60
CA LEU A 142 2.00 5.52 -14.54
C LEU A 142 2.70 4.18 -14.73
N GLN A 143 3.91 4.22 -15.29
CA GLN A 143 4.81 3.06 -15.32
C GLN A 143 5.25 2.69 -13.90
N GLU A 144 5.63 1.42 -13.70
CA GLU A 144 6.01 0.92 -12.38
C GLU A 144 7.12 1.73 -11.71
N SER A 145 8.19 2.00 -12.45
CA SER A 145 9.31 2.82 -11.97
C SER A 145 8.88 4.22 -11.55
N GLN A 146 7.89 4.80 -12.22
CA GLN A 146 7.41 6.16 -11.96
C GLN A 146 6.63 6.24 -10.66
N TRP A 147 5.60 5.40 -10.46
CA TRP A 147 4.83 5.48 -9.22
C TRP A 147 5.65 5.03 -8.01
N LYS A 148 6.60 4.09 -8.17
CA LYS A 148 7.54 3.70 -7.11
C LYS A 148 8.41 4.87 -6.69
N ALA A 149 8.94 5.62 -7.64
CA ALA A 149 9.76 6.79 -7.35
C ALA A 149 8.93 7.93 -6.70
N CYS A 150 7.67 8.13 -7.10
CA CYS A 150 6.76 9.04 -6.42
C CYS A 150 6.54 8.63 -4.95
N LEU A 151 6.28 7.34 -4.67
CA LEU A 151 6.13 6.83 -3.31
C LEU A 151 7.40 7.06 -2.48
N ALA A 152 8.57 6.74 -3.04
CA ALA A 152 9.85 6.95 -2.38
C ALA A 152 10.11 8.43 -2.06
N ASN A 153 9.74 9.34 -2.97
CA ASN A 153 9.88 10.77 -2.76
C ASN A 153 9.00 11.28 -1.60
N VAL A 154 7.74 10.83 -1.53
CA VAL A 154 6.84 11.22 -0.43
C VAL A 154 7.35 10.73 0.92
N LEU A 155 7.85 9.50 0.98
CA LEU A 155 8.43 8.93 2.22
C LEU A 155 9.70 9.68 2.68
N ARG A 156 10.34 10.43 1.78
CA ARG A 156 11.44 11.36 2.10
C ARG A 156 10.97 12.79 2.39
N GLY A 157 9.67 13.02 2.55
CA GLY A 157 9.08 14.32 2.84
C GLY A 157 8.72 15.17 1.61
N GLY A 158 8.88 14.62 0.40
CA GLY A 158 8.50 15.27 -0.85
C GLY A 158 7.01 15.17 -1.18
N LEU A 159 6.66 15.54 -2.42
CA LEU A 159 5.31 15.44 -2.97
C LEU A 159 5.17 14.25 -3.93
N TYR A 160 3.95 13.73 -4.05
CA TYR A 160 3.63 12.72 -5.06
C TYR A 160 3.50 13.41 -6.42
N PHE A 161 4.57 13.42 -7.21
CA PHE A 161 4.62 14.18 -8.45
C PHE A 161 5.36 13.41 -9.55
N PRO A 162 4.72 13.09 -10.69
CA PRO A 162 5.27 12.19 -11.71
C PRO A 162 6.30 12.84 -12.66
N THR A 163 6.85 14.02 -12.36
CA THR A 163 7.93 14.58 -13.20
C THR A 163 9.30 14.10 -12.73
N PHE A 164 9.92 13.26 -13.54
CA PHE A 164 11.32 12.88 -13.40
C PHE A 164 12.12 13.80 -14.30
N ARG A 165 13.04 14.59 -13.71
CA ARG A 165 14.09 15.24 -14.52
C ARG A 165 14.93 14.11 -15.10
N THR A 166 14.86 13.92 -16.42
CA THR A 166 15.89 13.20 -17.16
C THR A 166 17.16 14.03 -17.05
N SER A 167 18.08 13.62 -16.17
CA SER A 167 19.47 14.03 -16.24
C SER A 167 20.17 13.27 -17.33
#